data_AF-A0AAD9SFQ2-F1
#
_entry.id   AF-A0AAD9SFQ2-F1
#
_cell.length_a   1.000
_cell.length_b   1.000
_cell.length_c   1.000
_cell.angle_alpha   90.00
_cell.angle_beta   90.00
_cell.angle_gamma   90.00
#
_symmetry.space_group_name_H-M   'P 1'
#
loop_
_entity.id
_entity.type
_entity.pdbx_description
1 polymer ?
#
loop_
_entity_poly.entity_id
_entity_poly.type
_entity_poly.pdbx_seq_one_letter_code
_entity_poly.pdbx_strand_id
1 'polypeptide(L)'
;MDSIVNLILNRSVVTVEHIKITKATPDTLTMSLVNRVTGTGPMGATMSPMVVDMVFNDQPWGKLQLPEVNTKSGGTDVVVQEQEVKITNQESFRAFVKALMLDDELVLVLDNGDCHITAKVMGWPLKSNVTYKKRLVIKGMKGPRLNLVDTTADQNVMKVHNPSPLEIDHGVSMFDIVDGDGQVVAEEKGQLTIVRGDFDSTLGITFKSGKKLTPGSKLRLVGKGTEKDSWMNDTLKYINSEFEANEKFSSFLTG
;
A
#
# COMPACT_ATOMS: atom_id res chain seq x y z
N MET A 1 -32.99 -16.48 -10.02
CA MET A 1 -31.57 -16.75 -10.32
C MET A 1 -30.70 -15.65 -9.75
N ASP A 2 -31.08 -14.40 -10.02
CA ASP A 2 -30.41 -13.20 -9.52
C ASP A 2 -30.25 -13.20 -8.00
N SER A 3 -31.24 -13.69 -7.24
CA SER A 3 -31.13 -13.85 -5.78
C SER A 3 -30.05 -14.84 -5.33
N ILE A 4 -29.84 -15.94 -6.07
CA ILE A 4 -28.81 -16.95 -5.77
C ILE A 4 -27.43 -16.45 -6.20
N VAL A 5 -27.34 -15.83 -7.38
CA VAL A 5 -26.10 -15.22 -7.87
C VAL A 5 -25.66 -14.11 -6.92
N ASN A 6 -26.57 -13.24 -6.48
CA ASN A 6 -26.29 -12.22 -5.47
C ASN A 6 -25.91 -12.82 -4.12
N LEU A 7 -26.52 -13.93 -3.70
CA LEU A 7 -26.14 -14.61 -2.45
C LEU A 7 -24.70 -15.16 -2.53
N ILE A 8 -24.34 -15.84 -3.62
CA ILE A 8 -22.99 -16.38 -3.83
C ILE A 8 -21.99 -15.23 -3.96
N LEU A 9 -22.33 -14.21 -4.74
CA LEU A 9 -21.52 -13.01 -4.86
C LEU A 9 -21.32 -12.39 -3.50
N ASN A 10 -22.33 -12.21 -2.66
CA ASN A 10 -22.16 -11.61 -1.33
C ASN A 10 -21.32 -12.48 -0.38
N ARG A 11 -21.43 -13.81 -0.48
CA ARG A 11 -20.69 -14.76 0.37
C ARG A 11 -19.24 -15.01 -0.07
N SER A 12 -18.88 -14.70 -1.31
CA SER A 12 -17.50 -14.91 -1.78
C SER A 12 -16.52 -14.02 -1.02
N VAL A 13 -15.29 -14.49 -0.87
CA VAL A 13 -14.22 -13.78 -0.16
C VAL A 13 -13.21 -13.27 -1.17
N VAL A 14 -12.79 -12.02 -1.00
CA VAL A 14 -11.72 -11.39 -1.79
C VAL A 14 -10.57 -11.11 -0.85
N THR A 15 -9.44 -11.78 -1.07
CA THR A 15 -8.19 -11.54 -0.35
C THR A 15 -7.25 -10.74 -1.25
N VAL A 16 -6.63 -9.71 -0.69
CA VAL A 16 -5.62 -8.91 -1.40
C VAL A 16 -4.26 -9.55 -1.20
N GLU A 17 -3.64 -10.00 -2.29
CA GLU A 17 -2.33 -10.69 -2.26
C GLU A 17 -1.18 -9.71 -2.51
N HIS A 18 -1.41 -8.73 -3.38
CA HIS A 18 -0.40 -7.74 -3.77
C HIS A 18 -1.04 -6.47 -4.30
N ILE A 19 -0.56 -5.32 -3.84
CA ILE A 19 -0.86 -3.99 -4.37
C ILE A 19 0.48 -3.37 -4.75
N LYS A 20 0.61 -2.86 -5.97
CA LYS A 20 1.79 -2.10 -6.40
C LYS A 20 1.37 -0.75 -6.92
N ILE A 21 1.96 0.31 -6.37
CA ILE A 21 1.74 1.70 -6.77
C ILE A 21 3.03 2.28 -7.32
N THR A 22 2.94 2.88 -8.51
CA THR A 22 4.06 3.53 -9.21
C THR A 22 3.58 4.80 -9.91
N LYS A 23 4.51 5.57 -10.48
CA LYS A 23 4.23 6.74 -11.33
C LYS A 23 3.20 7.70 -10.68
N ALA A 24 3.41 8.03 -9.41
CA ALA A 24 2.55 8.97 -8.72
C ALA A 24 2.74 10.40 -9.26
N THR A 25 1.63 11.08 -9.44
CA THR A 25 1.55 12.52 -9.75
C THR A 25 0.71 13.20 -8.66
N PRO A 26 0.39 14.49 -8.73
CA PRO A 26 -0.52 15.10 -7.77
C PRO A 26 -1.93 14.49 -7.80
N ASP A 27 -2.45 14.06 -8.96
CA ASP A 27 -3.84 13.64 -9.16
C ASP A 27 -4.01 12.23 -9.76
N THR A 28 -2.92 11.51 -10.04
CA THR A 28 -2.96 10.16 -10.57
C THR A 28 -1.91 9.24 -9.92
N LEU A 29 -2.11 7.93 -10.12
CA LEU A 29 -1.15 6.88 -9.81
C LEU A 29 -1.33 5.72 -10.78
N THR A 30 -0.28 4.92 -11.00
CA THR A 30 -0.39 3.62 -11.68
C THR A 30 -0.50 2.51 -10.64
N MET A 31 -1.57 1.72 -10.69
CA MET A 31 -1.83 0.63 -9.76
C MET A 31 -1.85 -0.73 -10.46
N SER A 32 -1.18 -1.70 -9.84
CA SER A 32 -1.40 -3.12 -10.10
C SER A 32 -1.99 -3.77 -8.84
N LEU A 33 -2.91 -4.70 -9.03
CA LEU A 33 -3.63 -5.37 -7.95
C LEU A 33 -3.76 -6.85 -8.27
N VAL A 34 -3.36 -7.70 -7.33
CA VAL A 34 -3.61 -9.14 -7.38
C VAL A 34 -4.50 -9.51 -6.21
N ASN A 35 -5.68 -10.02 -6.53
CA ASN A 35 -6.64 -10.52 -5.55
C ASN A 35 -6.89 -12.00 -5.77
N ARG A 36 -7.10 -12.72 -4.68
CA ARG A 36 -7.59 -14.10 -4.68
C ARG A 36 -9.06 -14.10 -4.32
N VAL A 37 -9.91 -14.58 -5.22
CA VAL A 37 -11.36 -14.73 -4.98
C VAL A 37 -11.68 -16.20 -4.69
N THR A 38 -12.35 -16.45 -3.57
CA THR A 38 -12.78 -17.80 -3.14
C THR A 38 -14.25 -17.82 -2.74
N GLY A 39 -14.83 -19.01 -2.53
CA GLY A 39 -16.22 -19.14 -2.11
C GLY A 39 -17.24 -18.76 -3.18
N THR A 40 -16.87 -18.84 -4.47
CA THR A 40 -17.75 -18.51 -5.61
C THR A 40 -18.68 -19.64 -6.01
N GLY A 41 -18.86 -20.64 -5.14
CA GLY A 41 -19.67 -21.83 -5.40
C GLY A 41 -18.93 -22.93 -6.18
N PRO A 42 -19.58 -24.09 -6.36
CA PRO A 42 -18.97 -25.28 -6.97
C PRO A 42 -18.88 -25.20 -8.50
N MET A 43 -19.65 -24.31 -9.13
CA MET A 43 -19.68 -24.14 -10.59
C MET A 43 -18.84 -22.94 -11.00
N GLY A 44 -18.05 -23.09 -12.07
CA GLY A 44 -17.36 -21.96 -12.67
C GLY A 44 -18.34 -21.00 -13.34
N ALA A 45 -18.06 -19.71 -13.23
CA ALA A 45 -18.82 -18.64 -13.84
C ALA A 45 -17.90 -17.57 -14.42
N THR A 46 -18.36 -16.89 -15.45
CA THR A 46 -17.68 -15.76 -16.06
C THR A 46 -18.36 -14.48 -15.60
N MET A 47 -17.63 -13.62 -14.92
CA MET A 47 -18.06 -12.26 -14.55
C MET A 47 -17.48 -11.29 -15.56
N SER A 48 -18.35 -10.47 -16.18
CA SER A 48 -17.93 -9.52 -17.20
C SER A 48 -16.99 -8.44 -16.62
N PRO A 49 -16.14 -7.81 -17.46
CA PRO A 49 -15.39 -6.62 -17.05
C PRO A 49 -16.33 -5.53 -16.53
N MET A 50 -15.84 -4.71 -15.62
CA MET A 50 -16.60 -3.62 -15.01
C MET A 50 -15.69 -2.52 -14.50
N VAL A 51 -16.27 -1.37 -14.19
CA VAL A 51 -15.61 -0.28 -13.47
C VAL A 51 -16.23 -0.20 -12.09
N VAL A 52 -15.40 -0.18 -11.05
CA VAL A 52 -15.82 -0.04 -9.65
C VAL A 52 -15.27 1.25 -9.06
N ASP A 53 -16.00 1.81 -8.11
CA ASP A 53 -15.50 2.87 -7.25
C ASP A 53 -14.65 2.25 -6.14
N MET A 54 -13.48 2.86 -5.88
CA MET A 54 -12.66 2.57 -4.71
C MET A 54 -13.08 3.51 -3.60
N VAL A 55 -13.67 2.95 -2.55
CA VAL A 55 -14.31 3.68 -1.46
C VAL A 55 -13.58 3.40 -0.15
N PHE A 56 -13.17 4.47 0.53
CA PHE A 56 -12.57 4.42 1.87
C PHE A 56 -13.34 5.40 2.78
N ASN A 57 -13.66 4.97 4.00
CA ASN A 57 -14.51 5.72 4.94
C ASN A 57 -15.79 6.30 4.28
N ASP A 58 -16.49 5.45 3.53
CA ASP A 58 -17.73 5.77 2.80
C ASP A 58 -17.59 6.89 1.74
N GLN A 59 -16.37 7.26 1.37
CA GLN A 59 -16.09 8.27 0.35
C GLN A 59 -15.30 7.66 -0.83
N PRO A 60 -15.82 7.72 -2.08
CA PRO A 60 -15.09 7.26 -3.26
C PRO A 60 -13.90 8.17 -3.54
N TRP A 61 -12.73 7.60 -3.81
CA TRP A 61 -11.50 8.34 -4.10
C TRP A 61 -10.90 8.08 -5.47
N GLY A 62 -11.35 7.05 -6.17
CA GLY A 62 -10.93 6.75 -7.53
C GLY A 62 -11.75 5.62 -8.15
N LYS A 63 -11.46 5.29 -9.40
CA LYS A 63 -12.10 4.20 -10.13
C LYS A 63 -11.08 3.14 -10.54
N LEU A 64 -11.49 1.88 -10.51
CA LEU A 64 -10.68 0.73 -10.91
C LEU A 64 -11.42 -0.05 -11.99
N GLN A 65 -10.70 -0.48 -13.02
CA GLN A 65 -11.27 -1.35 -14.05
C GLN A 65 -10.93 -2.79 -13.70
N LEU A 66 -11.96 -3.58 -13.41
CA LEU A 66 -11.81 -5.01 -13.16
C LEU A 66 -11.92 -5.76 -14.49
N PRO A 67 -11.03 -6.72 -14.77
CA PRO A 67 -11.08 -7.52 -15.98
C PRO A 67 -12.25 -8.51 -15.93
N GLU A 68 -12.45 -9.23 -17.03
CA GLU A 68 -13.28 -10.43 -17.00
C GLU A 68 -12.66 -11.45 -16.03
N VAL A 69 -13.50 -12.07 -15.21
CA VAL A 69 -13.05 -13.08 -14.22
C VAL A 69 -13.77 -14.40 -14.47
N ASN A 70 -12.97 -15.44 -14.67
CA ASN A 70 -13.45 -16.82 -14.81
C ASN A 70 -13.26 -17.57 -13.49
N THR A 71 -14.31 -17.66 -12.69
CA THR A 71 -14.28 -18.29 -11.37
C THR A 71 -14.16 -19.82 -11.46
N LYS A 72 -13.47 -20.41 -10.50
CA LYS A 72 -13.30 -21.86 -10.36
C LYS A 72 -13.58 -22.27 -8.91
N SER A 73 -13.98 -23.51 -8.69
CA SER A 73 -14.32 -24.02 -7.35
C SER A 73 -13.18 -23.92 -6.33
N GLY A 74 -11.91 -24.03 -6.79
CA GLY A 74 -10.72 -23.84 -5.96
C GLY A 74 -10.33 -22.39 -5.70
N GLY A 75 -11.06 -21.42 -6.26
CA GLY A 75 -10.74 -19.99 -6.27
C GLY A 75 -10.02 -19.53 -7.54
N THR A 76 -10.07 -18.23 -7.80
CA THR A 76 -9.52 -17.58 -8.99
C THR A 76 -8.74 -16.32 -8.63
N ASP A 77 -7.62 -16.09 -9.30
CA ASP A 77 -6.86 -14.85 -9.18
C ASP A 77 -7.45 -13.80 -10.12
N VAL A 78 -7.60 -12.58 -9.62
CA VAL A 78 -8.02 -11.40 -10.37
C VAL A 78 -6.83 -10.45 -10.40
N VAL A 79 -6.31 -10.22 -11.60
CA VAL A 79 -5.10 -9.42 -11.81
C VAL A 79 -5.46 -8.17 -12.59
N VAL A 80 -5.24 -7.01 -11.97
CA VAL A 80 -5.24 -5.71 -12.64
C VAL A 80 -3.78 -5.32 -12.85
N GLN A 81 -3.39 -5.04 -14.08
CA GLN A 81 -2.02 -4.70 -14.43
C GLN A 81 -1.91 -3.23 -14.84
N GLU A 82 -1.05 -2.50 -14.15
CA GLU A 82 -0.55 -1.16 -14.52
C GLU A 82 -1.63 -0.18 -15.00
N GLN A 83 -2.76 -0.15 -14.29
CA GLN A 83 -3.84 0.76 -14.62
C GLN A 83 -3.56 2.15 -14.04
N GLU A 84 -3.66 3.19 -14.86
CA GLU A 84 -3.72 4.56 -14.35
C GLU A 84 -5.05 4.81 -13.64
N VAL A 85 -4.97 5.27 -12.40
CA VAL A 85 -6.09 5.64 -11.54
C VAL A 85 -6.05 7.14 -11.34
N LYS A 86 -7.15 7.82 -11.66
CA LYS A 86 -7.37 9.22 -11.30
C LYS A 86 -7.91 9.32 -9.87
N ILE A 87 -7.29 10.20 -9.09
CA ILE A 87 -7.70 10.53 -7.73
C ILE A 87 -8.80 11.59 -7.82
N THR A 88 -10.04 11.21 -7.54
CA THR A 88 -11.21 12.10 -7.61
C THR A 88 -11.50 12.78 -6.27
N ASN A 89 -11.03 12.21 -5.17
CA ASN A 89 -11.13 12.78 -3.83
C ASN A 89 -9.78 12.63 -3.11
N GLN A 90 -9.02 13.72 -3.06
CA GLN A 90 -7.68 13.76 -2.46
C GLN A 90 -7.70 13.50 -0.95
N GLU A 91 -8.73 13.95 -0.25
CA GLU A 91 -8.85 13.77 1.20
C GLU A 91 -9.07 12.29 1.54
N SER A 92 -10.04 11.65 0.88
CA SER A 92 -10.32 10.21 1.08
C SER A 92 -9.13 9.35 0.65
N PHE A 93 -8.46 9.69 -0.46
CA PHE A 93 -7.24 9.00 -0.88
C PHE A 93 -6.10 9.14 0.13
N ARG A 94 -5.84 10.36 0.64
CA ARG A 94 -4.80 10.58 1.66
C ARG A 94 -5.12 9.86 2.96
N ALA A 95 -6.39 9.78 3.34
CA ALA A 95 -6.84 9.01 4.50
C ALA A 95 -6.60 7.51 4.28
N PHE A 96 -6.86 6.99 3.08
CA PHE A 96 -6.58 5.60 2.70
C PHE A 96 -5.07 5.29 2.79
N VAL A 97 -4.21 6.14 2.22
CA VAL A 97 -2.75 5.94 2.30
C VAL A 97 -2.25 6.04 3.75
N LYS A 98 -2.80 6.97 4.54
CA LYS A 98 -2.47 7.09 5.97
C LYS A 98 -2.82 5.81 6.73
N ALA A 99 -4.01 5.27 6.52
CA ALA A 99 -4.46 4.02 7.13
C ALA A 99 -3.57 2.83 6.72
N LEU A 100 -3.19 2.74 5.44
CA LEU A 100 -2.24 1.73 4.97
C LEU A 100 -0.90 1.78 5.72
N MET A 101 -0.40 2.97 6.03
CA MET A 101 0.89 3.14 6.70
C MET A 101 0.81 2.96 8.22
N LEU A 102 -0.28 3.38 8.86
CA LEU A 102 -0.34 3.52 10.32
C LEU A 102 -1.22 2.49 11.02
N ASP A 103 -2.24 1.97 10.35
CA ASP A 103 -3.17 1.02 10.95
C ASP A 103 -2.65 -0.42 10.80
N ASP A 104 -3.17 -1.33 11.63
CA ASP A 104 -2.87 -2.77 11.54
C ASP A 104 -3.66 -3.43 10.41
N GLU A 105 -4.89 -2.97 10.20
CA GLU A 105 -5.77 -3.34 9.10
C GLU A 105 -6.64 -2.16 8.69
N LEU A 106 -7.12 -2.21 7.46
CA LEU A 106 -8.11 -1.28 6.92
C LEU A 106 -9.06 -1.99 5.96
N VAL A 107 -10.18 -1.35 5.66
CA VAL A 107 -11.15 -1.85 4.69
C VAL A 107 -11.28 -0.90 3.51
N LEU A 108 -10.92 -1.39 2.33
CA LEU A 108 -11.27 -0.77 1.06
C LEU A 108 -12.54 -1.42 0.52
N VAL A 109 -13.50 -0.64 0.04
CA VAL A 109 -14.70 -1.18 -0.61
C VAL A 109 -14.60 -0.92 -2.11
N LEU A 110 -14.74 -1.98 -2.91
CA LEU A 110 -15.00 -1.88 -4.34
C LEU A 110 -16.51 -1.85 -4.51
N ASP A 111 -17.07 -0.73 -4.98
CA ASP A 111 -18.53 -0.51 -5.03
C ASP A 111 -19.00 -0.11 -6.44
N ASN A 112 -20.32 -0.08 -6.63
CA ASN A 112 -20.97 0.41 -7.86
C ASN A 112 -20.51 -0.27 -9.16
N GLY A 113 -20.12 -1.55 -9.10
CA GLY A 113 -19.66 -2.28 -10.27
C GLY A 113 -20.78 -2.99 -11.02
N ASP A 114 -21.46 -2.31 -11.94
CA ASP A 114 -22.46 -2.98 -12.76
C ASP A 114 -21.81 -3.99 -13.70
N CYS A 115 -22.19 -5.26 -13.55
CA CYS A 115 -21.67 -6.36 -14.36
C CYS A 115 -22.72 -7.44 -14.59
N HIS A 116 -22.36 -8.43 -15.40
CA HIS A 116 -23.17 -9.63 -15.53
C HIS A 116 -22.33 -10.88 -15.30
N ILE A 117 -22.97 -11.87 -14.68
CA ILE A 117 -22.39 -13.17 -14.41
C ILE A 117 -23.06 -14.19 -15.31
N THR A 118 -22.25 -14.96 -16.02
CA THR A 118 -22.68 -16.06 -16.87
C THR A 118 -22.20 -17.38 -16.29
N ALA A 119 -23.10 -18.32 -16.03
CA ALA A 119 -22.76 -19.67 -15.57
C ALA A 119 -23.44 -20.72 -16.45
N LYS A 120 -22.84 -21.90 -16.60
CA LYS A 120 -23.47 -23.03 -17.29
C LYS A 120 -24.12 -23.95 -16.25
N VAL A 121 -25.44 -24.14 -16.35
CA VAL A 121 -26.17 -25.10 -15.52
C VAL A 121 -26.86 -26.09 -16.43
N MET A 122 -26.57 -27.38 -16.25
CA MET A 122 -27.13 -28.47 -17.08
C MET A 122 -26.95 -28.23 -18.60
N GLY A 123 -25.83 -27.64 -19.01
CA GLY A 123 -25.50 -27.36 -20.41
C GLY A 123 -26.00 -26.03 -20.96
N TRP A 124 -26.86 -25.30 -20.25
CA TRP A 124 -27.44 -24.04 -20.72
C TRP A 124 -26.75 -22.82 -20.09
N PRO A 125 -26.41 -21.78 -20.88
CA PRO A 125 -25.85 -20.55 -20.34
C PRO A 125 -26.95 -19.74 -19.66
N LEU A 126 -26.67 -19.31 -18.44
CA LEU A 126 -27.54 -18.49 -17.64
C LEU A 126 -26.83 -17.19 -17.30
N LYS A 127 -27.50 -16.07 -17.55
CA LYS A 127 -26.98 -14.72 -17.35
C LYS A 127 -27.78 -14.00 -16.27
N SER A 128 -27.09 -13.37 -15.34
CA SER A 128 -27.66 -12.52 -14.30
C SER A 128 -26.95 -11.17 -14.31
N ASN A 129 -27.70 -10.07 -14.27
CA ASN A 129 -27.13 -8.76 -14.01
C ASN A 129 -27.00 -8.56 -12.51
N VAL A 130 -25.90 -7.97 -12.07
CA VAL A 130 -25.61 -7.71 -10.64
C VAL A 130 -24.86 -6.39 -10.50
N THR A 131 -25.02 -5.74 -9.35
CA THR A 131 -24.17 -4.62 -8.94
C THR A 131 -23.14 -5.16 -7.96
N TYR A 132 -21.89 -5.20 -8.37
CA TYR A 132 -20.77 -5.70 -7.60
C TYR A 132 -20.42 -4.74 -6.47
N LYS A 133 -20.37 -5.30 -5.25
CA LYS A 133 -19.88 -4.63 -4.06
C LYS A 133 -19.06 -5.60 -3.22
N LYS A 134 -17.80 -5.26 -2.95
CA LYS A 134 -16.87 -6.10 -2.17
C LYS A 134 -16.06 -5.32 -1.17
N ARG A 135 -15.95 -5.89 0.03
CA ARG A 135 -15.07 -5.41 1.10
C ARG A 135 -13.75 -6.16 1.01
N LEU A 136 -12.66 -5.41 0.94
CA LEU A 136 -11.29 -5.88 0.88
C LEU A 136 -10.64 -5.51 2.21
N VAL A 137 -10.39 -6.51 3.05
CA VAL A 137 -9.61 -6.31 4.27
C VAL A 137 -8.14 -6.34 3.87
N ILE A 138 -7.44 -5.24 4.10
CA ILE A 138 -6.05 -5.06 3.74
C ILE A 138 -5.26 -4.94 5.04
N LYS A 139 -4.21 -5.74 5.18
CA LYS A 139 -3.25 -5.60 6.27
C LYS A 139 -2.45 -4.32 6.07
N GLY A 140 -2.44 -3.44 7.05
CA GLY A 140 -1.63 -2.23 7.06
C GLY A 140 -0.20 -2.50 7.53
N MET A 141 0.63 -1.46 7.55
CA MET A 141 2.03 -1.56 7.96
C MET A 141 2.21 -1.47 9.47
N LYS A 142 1.27 -0.84 10.19
CA LYS A 142 1.38 -0.51 11.62
C LYS A 142 2.66 0.28 11.96
N GLY A 143 2.99 1.24 11.09
CA GLY A 143 4.27 1.94 11.08
C GLY A 143 5.41 1.04 10.54
N PRO A 144 6.22 1.51 9.56
CA PRO A 144 7.36 0.71 9.11
C PRO A 144 8.30 0.46 10.27
N ARG A 145 8.61 -0.80 10.56
CA ARG A 145 9.61 -1.14 11.59
C ARG A 145 10.99 -1.11 10.98
N LEU A 146 11.90 -0.41 11.64
CA LEU A 146 13.24 -0.15 11.15
C LEU A 146 14.27 -0.74 12.09
N ASN A 147 15.31 -1.33 11.53
CA ASN A 147 16.52 -1.69 12.24
C ASN A 147 17.72 -1.13 11.49
N LEU A 148 18.58 -0.41 12.19
CA LEU A 148 19.80 0.10 11.61
C LEU A 148 20.79 -1.05 11.36
N VAL A 149 21.18 -1.25 10.10
CA VAL A 149 22.11 -2.32 9.68
C VAL A 149 23.53 -1.79 9.62
N ASP A 150 23.74 -0.70 8.88
CA ASP A 150 25.06 -0.11 8.70
C ASP A 150 24.99 1.39 8.44
N THR A 151 26.08 2.09 8.74
CA THR A 151 26.20 3.54 8.54
C THR A 151 27.62 3.88 8.11
N THR A 152 27.78 4.70 7.08
CA THR A 152 29.06 5.27 6.65
C THR A 152 29.01 6.79 6.77
N ALA A 153 30.07 7.48 6.33
CA ALA A 153 30.09 8.94 6.31
C ALA A 153 29.06 9.54 5.33
N ASP A 154 28.62 8.76 4.34
CA ASP A 154 27.81 9.20 3.21
C ASP A 154 26.53 8.38 2.99
N GLN A 155 26.39 7.20 3.61
CA GLN A 155 25.24 6.33 3.48
C GLN A 155 24.73 5.77 4.80
N ASN A 156 23.44 5.47 4.84
CA ASN A 156 22.80 4.76 5.92
C ASN A 156 21.95 3.61 5.37
N VAL A 157 22.06 2.44 5.98
CA VAL A 157 21.35 1.22 5.59
C VAL A 157 20.40 0.81 6.70
N MET A 158 19.10 0.86 6.41
CA MET A 158 18.02 0.46 7.31
C MET A 158 17.37 -0.80 6.78
N LYS A 159 17.26 -1.84 7.62
CA LYS A 159 16.36 -2.96 7.36
C LYS A 159 14.94 -2.55 7.72
N VAL A 160 14.05 -2.60 6.73
CA VAL A 160 12.65 -2.23 6.84
C VAL A 160 11.80 -3.50 6.81
N HIS A 161 10.85 -3.60 7.73
CA HIS A 161 9.84 -4.65 7.72
C HIS A 161 8.47 -4.08 7.33
N ASN A 162 7.94 -4.55 6.20
CA ASN A 162 6.62 -4.22 5.70
C ASN A 162 5.72 -5.47 5.67
N PRO A 163 4.78 -5.62 6.62
CA PRO A 163 3.89 -6.78 6.68
C PRO A 163 2.68 -6.68 5.73
N SER A 164 2.46 -5.54 5.09
CA SER A 164 1.33 -5.30 4.19
C SER A 164 1.58 -5.90 2.80
N PRO A 165 0.54 -6.17 1.99
CA PRO A 165 0.71 -6.61 0.60
C PRO A 165 1.16 -5.47 -0.34
N LEU A 166 1.48 -4.30 0.19
CA LEU A 166 1.70 -3.06 -0.55
C LEU A 166 3.16 -2.87 -0.95
N GLU A 167 3.35 -2.44 -2.19
CA GLU A 167 4.61 -1.92 -2.70
C GLU A 167 4.39 -0.52 -3.27
N ILE A 168 5.27 0.41 -2.92
CA ILE A 168 5.20 1.81 -3.35
C ILE A 168 6.59 2.29 -3.75
N ASP A 169 6.70 2.79 -4.98
CA ASP A 169 7.87 3.57 -5.41
C ASP A 169 7.67 5.04 -5.02
N HIS A 170 8.38 5.50 -3.98
CA HIS A 170 8.35 6.88 -3.50
C HIS A 170 9.29 7.81 -4.28
N GLY A 171 10.09 7.29 -5.22
CA GLY A 171 11.13 8.06 -5.89
C GLY A 171 12.21 8.52 -4.90
N VAL A 172 12.84 9.65 -5.23
CA VAL A 172 13.81 10.31 -4.35
C VAL A 172 13.06 10.91 -3.15
N SER A 173 13.28 10.33 -1.99
CA SER A 173 12.65 10.65 -0.71
C SER A 173 13.64 11.32 0.23
N MET A 174 13.13 12.15 1.13
CA MET A 174 13.93 12.88 2.12
C MET A 174 13.38 12.65 3.53
N PHE A 175 14.28 12.41 4.47
CA PHE A 175 13.97 12.16 5.87
C PHE A 175 14.86 13.00 6.79
N ASP A 176 14.34 13.32 7.96
CA ASP A 176 15.14 13.74 9.11
C ASP A 176 15.28 12.54 10.06
N ILE A 177 16.48 12.33 10.62
CA ILE A 177 16.67 11.54 11.83
C ILE A 177 16.64 12.51 12.99
N VAL A 178 15.67 12.30 13.90
CA VAL A 178 15.51 13.12 15.10
C VAL A 178 15.75 12.30 16.36
N ASP A 179 16.30 12.96 17.38
CA ASP A 179 16.48 12.36 18.70
C ASP A 179 15.22 12.46 19.58
N GLY A 180 15.36 12.00 20.84
CA GLY A 180 14.30 12.05 21.85
C GLY A 180 13.84 13.45 22.24
N ASP A 181 14.67 14.48 22.02
CA ASP A 181 14.32 15.89 22.26
C ASP A 181 13.69 16.54 21.01
N GLY A 182 13.57 15.78 19.90
CA GLY A 182 13.06 16.27 18.63
C GLY A 182 14.07 17.08 17.82
N GLN A 183 15.36 17.07 18.17
CA GLN A 183 16.39 17.75 17.39
C GLN A 183 16.84 16.88 16.22
N VAL A 184 17.06 17.49 15.06
CA VAL A 184 17.58 16.82 13.86
C VAL A 184 19.06 16.53 14.05
N VAL A 185 19.44 15.26 14.04
CA VAL A 185 20.82 14.80 14.18
C VAL A 185 21.43 14.35 12.85
N ALA A 186 20.60 13.98 11.88
CA ALA A 186 21.03 13.72 10.51
C ALA A 186 19.88 13.94 9.53
N GLU A 187 20.22 14.17 8.27
CA GLU A 187 19.30 14.24 7.14
C GLU A 187 19.61 13.08 6.19
N GLU A 188 18.57 12.43 5.66
CA GLU A 188 18.70 11.38 4.66
C GLU A 188 18.03 11.75 3.35
N LYS A 189 18.64 11.34 2.23
CA LYS A 189 18.07 11.50 0.89
C LYS A 189 18.47 10.33 -0.01
N GLY A 190 17.50 9.77 -0.74
CA GLY A 190 17.78 8.71 -1.71
C GLY A 190 16.52 8.11 -2.32
N GLN A 191 16.72 7.18 -3.25
CA GLN A 191 15.62 6.45 -3.85
C GLN A 191 15.00 5.49 -2.82
N LEU A 192 13.68 5.57 -2.63
CA LEU A 192 12.94 4.68 -1.75
C LEU A 192 11.86 3.94 -2.52
N THR A 193 11.94 2.61 -2.45
CA THR A 193 10.84 1.72 -2.86
C THR A 193 10.50 0.84 -1.67
N ILE A 194 9.30 1.03 -1.12
CA ILE A 194 8.77 0.13 -0.10
C ILE A 194 8.29 -1.12 -0.83
N VAL A 195 8.83 -2.28 -0.45
CA VAL A 195 8.41 -3.59 -1.00
C VAL A 195 7.78 -4.45 0.08
N ARG A 196 7.08 -5.52 -0.32
CA ARG A 196 6.46 -6.46 0.62
C ARG A 196 7.53 -7.27 1.36
N GLY A 197 7.35 -7.44 2.67
CA GLY A 197 8.24 -8.22 3.52
C GLY A 197 9.43 -7.42 4.04
N ASP A 198 10.55 -8.12 4.25
CA ASP A 198 11.81 -7.53 4.70
C ASP A 198 12.62 -7.03 3.51
N PHE A 199 13.17 -5.82 3.60
CA PHE A 199 14.11 -5.29 2.61
C PHE A 199 15.09 -4.31 3.25
N ASP A 200 16.24 -4.12 2.59
CA ASP A 200 17.21 -3.10 2.99
C ASP A 200 16.98 -1.82 2.18
N SER A 201 16.95 -0.68 2.87
CA SER A 201 16.88 0.65 2.29
C SER A 201 18.20 1.36 2.52
N THR A 202 18.85 1.77 1.43
CA THR A 202 20.10 2.53 1.47
C THR A 202 19.83 3.97 1.04
N LEU A 203 20.04 4.92 1.93
CA LEU A 203 19.87 6.34 1.68
C LEU A 203 21.18 7.08 1.93
N GLY A 204 21.42 8.17 1.20
CA GLY A 204 22.55 9.06 1.50
C GLY A 204 22.28 9.80 2.80
N ILE A 205 23.29 9.99 3.65
CA ILE A 205 23.15 10.61 4.97
C ILE A 205 24.05 11.85 5.11
N THR A 206 23.59 12.85 5.86
CA THR A 206 24.38 14.00 6.29
C THR A 206 24.17 14.27 7.76
N PHE A 207 25.21 14.12 8.57
CA PHE A 207 25.16 14.35 10.01
C PHE A 207 25.16 15.84 10.36
N LYS A 208 24.41 16.20 11.40
CA LYS A 208 24.44 17.53 11.99
C LYS A 208 25.41 17.55 13.16
N SER A 209 26.40 18.44 13.11
CA SER A 209 27.33 18.66 14.20
C SER A 209 26.63 19.23 15.44
N GLY A 210 27.11 18.88 16.64
CA GLY A 210 26.77 19.62 17.86
C GLY A 210 26.08 18.83 18.97
N LYS A 211 25.82 17.53 18.77
CA LYS A 211 25.23 16.68 19.82
C LYS A 211 25.86 15.29 19.83
N LYS A 212 26.33 14.87 21.01
CA LYS A 212 26.78 13.50 21.25
C LYS A 212 25.57 12.60 21.44
N LEU A 213 25.53 11.51 20.69
CA LEU A 213 24.58 10.42 20.91
C LEU A 213 25.31 9.21 21.49
N THR A 214 24.67 8.56 22.46
CA THR A 214 25.15 7.29 23.02
C THR A 214 24.56 6.12 22.24
N PRO A 215 25.29 5.02 22.06
CA PRO A 215 24.71 3.79 21.53
C PRO A 215 23.48 3.35 22.34
N GLY A 216 22.46 2.82 21.66
CA GLY A 216 21.15 2.49 22.25
C GLY A 216 20.20 3.68 22.41
N SER A 217 20.61 4.90 22.03
CA SER A 217 19.69 6.04 22.00
C SER A 217 18.54 5.77 21.02
N LYS A 218 17.31 6.02 21.47
CA LYS A 218 16.13 5.97 20.60
C LYS A 218 16.11 7.19 19.67
N LEU A 219 16.04 6.92 18.39
CA LEU A 219 15.91 7.90 17.32
C LEU A 219 14.62 7.65 16.54
N ARG A 220 14.17 8.65 15.80
CA ARG A 220 13.04 8.53 14.88
C ARG A 220 13.45 8.97 13.49
N LEU A 221 13.10 8.15 12.50
CA LEU A 221 13.14 8.52 11.09
C LEU A 221 11.81 9.19 10.73
N VAL A 222 11.86 10.45 10.32
CA VAL A 222 10.69 11.29 10.04
C VAL A 222 10.70 11.70 8.58
N GLY A 223 9.64 11.34 7.84
CA GLY A 223 9.50 11.71 6.43
C GLY A 223 9.29 13.22 6.26
N LYS A 224 10.07 13.84 5.36
CA LYS A 224 9.92 15.27 5.02
C LYS A 224 9.10 15.47 3.75
N GLY A 225 9.29 14.58 2.78
CA GLY A 225 8.67 14.67 1.47
C GLY A 225 9.51 14.02 0.38
N THR A 226 9.10 14.24 -0.87
CA THR A 226 9.73 13.68 -2.08
C THR A 226 10.27 14.79 -2.96
N GLU A 227 11.30 14.52 -3.75
CA GLU A 227 11.90 15.51 -4.66
C GLU A 227 10.92 15.90 -5.78
N LYS A 228 10.10 14.95 -6.23
CA LYS A 228 9.06 15.19 -7.23
C LYS A 228 7.77 15.62 -6.56
N ASP A 229 7.08 16.54 -7.22
CA ASP A 229 5.72 16.94 -6.83
C ASP A 229 4.74 15.79 -7.13
N SER A 230 4.15 15.25 -6.07
CA SER A 230 3.11 14.24 -6.11
C SER A 230 2.41 14.18 -4.75
N TRP A 231 1.32 13.44 -4.65
CA TRP A 231 0.69 13.18 -3.35
C TRP A 231 1.63 12.49 -2.36
N MET A 232 2.71 11.84 -2.81
CA MET A 232 3.71 11.21 -1.93
C MET A 232 4.48 12.23 -1.10
N ASN A 233 4.59 13.47 -1.56
CA ASN A 233 5.25 14.53 -0.80
C ASN A 233 4.55 14.76 0.55
N ASP A 234 3.23 14.60 0.59
CA ASP A 234 2.45 14.72 1.81
C ASP A 234 2.34 13.41 2.58
N THR A 235 2.18 12.28 1.89
CA THR A 235 1.98 11.00 2.57
C THR A 235 3.26 10.41 3.14
N LEU A 236 4.44 10.75 2.60
CA LEU A 236 5.72 10.34 3.20
C LEU A 236 5.88 10.86 4.64
N LYS A 237 5.26 12.00 4.96
CA LYS A 237 5.27 12.61 6.30
C LYS A 237 4.54 11.78 7.36
N TYR A 238 3.79 10.75 6.94
CA TYR A 238 3.21 9.79 7.88
C TYR A 238 4.26 8.81 8.42
N ILE A 239 5.41 8.66 7.75
CA ILE A 239 6.52 7.85 8.26
C ILE A 239 7.14 8.59 9.44
N ASN A 240 7.01 7.98 10.61
CA ASN A 240 7.62 8.40 11.85
C ASN A 240 7.95 7.14 12.65
N SER A 241 9.12 6.58 12.38
CA SER A 241 9.49 5.24 12.83
C SER A 241 10.66 5.28 13.78
N GLU A 242 10.52 4.62 14.92
CA GLU A 242 11.58 4.48 15.92
C GLU A 242 12.62 3.44 15.49
N PHE A 243 13.88 3.73 15.81
CA PHE A 243 15.00 2.78 15.76
C PHE A 243 16.04 3.15 16.81
N GLU A 244 16.98 2.24 17.09
CA GLU A 244 18.06 2.47 18.04
C GLU A 244 19.38 2.76 17.33
N ALA A 245 20.11 3.76 17.82
CA ALA A 245 21.45 4.07 17.32
C ALA A 245 22.44 2.97 17.71
N ASN A 246 23.24 2.49 16.76
CA ASN A 246 24.35 1.58 17.06
C ASN A 246 25.65 2.37 17.32
N GLU A 247 26.73 1.66 17.67
CA GLU A 247 28.05 2.26 17.91
C GLU A 247 28.57 3.05 16.70
N LYS A 248 28.39 2.49 15.50
CA LYS A 248 28.91 3.07 14.26
C LYS A 248 28.23 4.41 13.95
N PHE A 249 26.90 4.45 13.98
CA PHE A 249 26.12 5.68 13.81
C PHE A 249 26.48 6.74 14.84
N SER A 250 26.58 6.33 16.10
CA SER A 250 26.90 7.25 17.21
C SER A 250 28.28 7.90 17.03
N SER A 251 29.25 7.18 16.46
CA SER A 251 30.62 7.69 16.26
C SER A 251 30.70 8.86 15.25
N PHE A 252 29.73 9.02 14.35
CA PHE A 252 29.67 10.18 13.45
C PHE A 252 29.13 11.46 14.13
N LEU A 253 28.61 11.33 15.34
CA LEU A 253 28.02 12.44 16.11
C LEU A 253 28.82 12.77 17.38
N THR A 254 29.95 12.10 17.58
CA THR A 254 30.91 12.45 18.62
C THR A 254 31.82 13.59 18.12
N GLY A 255 31.40 14.83 18.37
CA GLY A 255 32.30 16.00 18.34
C GLY A 255 33.30 16.00 19.48
#